data_AF-A0A1C0T112-F1
#
_entry.id   AF-A0A1C0T112-F1
#
_cell.length_a   1.000
_cell.length_b   1.000
_cell.length_c   1.000
_cell.angle_alpha   90.00
_cell.angle_beta   90.00
_cell.angle_gamma   90.00
#
_symmetry.space_group_name_H-M   'P 1'
#
loop_
_entity.id
_entity.type
_entity.pdbx_description
1 polymer ?
#
loop_
_entity_poly.entity_id
_entity_poly.type
_entity_poly.pdbx_seq_one_letter_code
_entity_poly.pdbx_strand_id
1 'polypeptide(L)'
;MLFVPLPFVVSLLLLIVIVRMLSQRDETMTFEQRLFLLLACAYALQSVLIGIRWGYDFRAILPAQAMLATFNAALAWVCFSSLASDSQPRLGPIAWHLLPALIVGVMMFAWRDAVGTAIILFFLGYGIALLWLARQGPNGLVTSRLDGVLRSYHSLQITGWALVASALSDVAIGFDQMRNGGAYSGAIVAAGNVLALLILGTAASIASFDTSTDCERQETTPSPQERAATEEDAEVVNAVQELMRKKALYKDLELNLSRIARKLGVPARRISNAINRIHGISVSQYVNNYRVEEACRLLLTTDEAITQVAFEAGFLTKSNFNREFLRVTGKSPSSWREQQRIPDLREAA
;
A
#
# COMPACT_ATOMS: atom_id res chain seq x y z
N MET A 1 22.84 35.95 6.38
CA MET A 1 21.63 35.26 6.88
C MET A 1 21.79 33.77 6.60
N LEU A 2 21.52 32.89 7.56
CA LEU A 2 21.59 31.45 7.35
C LEU A 2 20.46 31.06 6.36
N PHE A 3 20.79 30.86 5.09
CA PHE A 3 19.82 30.41 4.10
C PHE A 3 19.60 28.91 4.29
N VAL A 4 18.36 28.51 4.59
CA VAL A 4 17.96 27.10 4.71
C VAL A 4 17.11 26.74 3.49
N PRO A 5 17.66 25.96 2.55
CA PRO A 5 16.91 25.46 1.39
C PRO A 5 15.65 24.68 1.81
N LEU A 6 14.52 24.94 1.15
CA LEU A 6 13.25 24.21 1.33
C LEU A 6 13.39 22.67 1.30
N PRO A 7 14.25 22.06 0.45
CA PRO A 7 14.45 20.61 0.46
C PRO A 7 14.97 20.04 1.80
N PHE A 8 15.63 20.83 2.64
CA PHE A 8 16.03 20.37 3.97
C PHE A 8 14.83 20.22 4.90
N VAL A 9 13.83 21.10 4.77
CA VAL A 9 12.57 20.98 5.52
C VAL A 9 11.82 19.71 5.11
N VAL A 10 11.75 19.42 3.81
CA VAL A 10 11.16 18.17 3.28
C VAL A 10 11.89 16.94 3.83
N SER A 11 13.23 16.96 3.84
CA SER A 11 14.02 15.86 4.41
C SER A 11 13.77 15.68 5.91
N LEU A 12 13.61 16.77 6.66
CA LEU A 12 13.31 16.70 8.09
C LEU A 12 11.93 16.08 8.34
N LEU A 13 10.92 16.46 7.55
CA LEU A 13 9.58 15.85 7.62
C LEU A 13 9.63 14.35 7.29
N LEU A 14 10.36 13.96 6.24
CA LEU A 14 10.54 12.55 5.90
C LEU A 14 11.28 11.79 7.01
N LEU A 15 12.27 12.41 7.65
CA LEU A 15 12.98 11.82 8.79
C LEU A 15 12.03 11.56 9.96
N ILE A 16 11.13 12.49 10.27
CA ILE A 16 10.10 12.30 11.30
C ILE A 16 9.20 11.11 10.95
N VAL A 17 8.78 10.99 9.68
CA VAL A 17 7.99 9.85 9.20
C VAL A 17 8.76 8.53 9.36
N ILE A 18 10.04 8.51 8.98
CA ILE A 18 10.92 7.34 9.11
C ILE A 18 11.07 6.92 10.57
N VAL A 19 11.31 7.87 11.48
CA VAL A 19 11.41 7.60 12.93
C VAL A 19 10.09 7.04 13.45
N ARG A 20 8.94 7.63 13.07
CA ARG A 20 7.63 7.09 13.48
C ARG A 20 7.40 5.67 12.96
N MET A 21 7.79 5.37 11.71
CA MET A 21 7.74 4.01 11.15
C MET A 21 8.70 3.04 11.86
N LEU A 22 9.78 3.53 12.47
CA LEU A 22 10.71 2.75 13.28
C LEU A 22 10.17 2.46 14.69
N SER A 23 9.52 3.44 15.31
CA SER A 23 9.05 3.36 16.70
C SER A 23 7.77 2.54 16.89
N GLN A 24 6.93 2.36 15.86
CA GLN A 24 5.66 1.64 15.94
C GLN A 24 5.77 0.13 15.60
N ARG A 25 6.92 -0.51 15.87
CA ARG A 25 7.20 -1.88 15.38
C ARG A 25 7.01 -2.94 16.46
N ASP A 26 6.15 -3.91 16.18
CA ASP A 26 6.05 -5.18 16.92
C ASP A 26 6.98 -6.22 16.27
N GLU A 27 8.19 -6.33 16.80
CA GLU A 27 9.19 -7.40 16.67
C GLU A 27 9.80 -7.77 15.29
N THR A 28 9.10 -7.83 14.14
CA THR A 28 9.74 -8.12 12.83
C THR A 28 9.11 -7.38 11.65
N MET A 29 9.93 -6.69 10.84
CA MET A 29 9.45 -5.99 9.64
C MET A 29 9.13 -6.96 8.50
N THR A 30 7.97 -6.77 7.86
CA THR A 30 7.68 -7.44 6.59
C THR A 30 8.59 -6.92 5.48
N PHE A 31 8.72 -7.68 4.40
CA PHE A 31 9.53 -7.28 3.27
C PHE A 31 9.05 -5.96 2.63
N GLU A 32 7.74 -5.78 2.51
CA GLU A 32 7.11 -4.58 1.97
C GLU A 32 7.41 -3.37 2.85
N GLN A 33 7.26 -3.50 4.18
CA GLN A 33 7.59 -2.42 5.11
C GLN A 33 9.06 -2.00 5.00
N ARG A 34 9.99 -2.95 4.79
CA ARG A 34 11.41 -2.63 4.53
C ARG A 34 11.61 -1.87 3.23
N LEU A 35 10.90 -2.23 2.17
CA LEU A 35 10.95 -1.50 0.89
C LEU A 35 10.41 -0.07 1.02
N PHE A 36 9.28 0.11 1.71
CA PHE A 36 8.74 1.45 1.96
C PHE A 36 9.66 2.30 2.83
N LEU A 37 10.32 1.70 3.83
CA LEU A 37 11.34 2.38 4.63
C LEU A 37 12.54 2.79 3.77
N LEU A 38 13.04 1.88 2.92
CA LEU A 38 14.13 2.17 2.00
C LEU A 38 13.77 3.32 1.05
N LEU A 39 12.55 3.30 0.51
CA LEU A 39 12.04 4.35 -0.37
C LEU A 39 11.99 5.70 0.36
N ALA A 40 11.47 5.74 1.59
CA ALA A 40 11.42 6.95 2.40
C ALA A 40 12.83 7.50 2.68
N CYS A 41 13.78 6.64 3.05
CA CYS A 41 15.18 7.01 3.26
C CYS A 41 15.82 7.57 1.97
N ALA A 42 15.55 6.94 0.83
CA ALA A 42 16.11 7.35 -0.46
C ALA A 42 15.52 8.69 -0.94
N TYR A 43 14.24 8.97 -0.68
CA TYR A 43 13.65 10.30 -0.89
C TYR A 43 14.21 11.36 0.04
N ALA A 44 14.44 11.03 1.33
CA ALA A 44 15.06 11.97 2.28
C ALA A 44 16.48 12.36 1.81
N LEU A 45 17.29 11.36 1.43
CA LEU A 45 18.62 11.59 0.88
C LEU A 45 18.57 12.43 -0.41
N GLN A 46 17.65 12.12 -1.33
CA GLN A 46 17.46 12.90 -2.55
C GLN A 46 17.12 14.37 -2.23
N SER A 47 16.27 14.60 -1.24
CA SER A 47 15.90 15.95 -0.81
C SER A 47 17.09 16.73 -0.26
N VAL A 48 17.96 16.08 0.53
CA VAL A 48 19.21 16.68 1.00
C VAL A 48 20.12 17.05 -0.17
N LEU A 49 20.31 16.16 -1.15
CA LEU A 49 21.14 16.44 -2.33
C LEU A 49 20.59 17.62 -3.14
N ILE A 50 19.27 17.70 -3.34
CA ILE A 50 18.62 18.85 -4.00
C ILE A 50 18.89 20.14 -3.21
N GLY A 51 18.77 20.10 -1.88
CA GLY A 51 19.06 21.24 -1.01
C GLY A 51 20.51 21.70 -1.09
N ILE A 52 21.47 20.76 -1.12
CA ILE A 52 22.89 21.06 -1.29
C ILE A 52 23.16 21.72 -2.64
N ARG A 53 22.59 21.17 -3.72
CA ARG A 53 22.78 21.68 -5.08
C ARG A 53 22.25 23.09 -5.24
N TRP A 54 20.99 23.33 -4.89
CA TRP A 54 20.33 24.62 -5.14
C TRP A 54 20.59 25.65 -4.04
N GLY A 55 20.94 25.19 -2.84
CA GLY A 55 21.23 26.07 -1.71
C GLY A 55 22.66 26.61 -1.68
N TYR A 56 23.62 25.79 -2.12
CA TYR A 56 25.04 26.12 -2.01
C TYR A 56 25.79 26.00 -3.35
N ASP A 57 25.07 25.85 -4.48
CA ASP A 57 25.60 25.67 -5.85
C ASP A 57 26.68 24.57 -5.97
N PHE A 58 26.58 23.52 -5.15
CA PHE A 58 27.55 22.43 -5.18
C PHE A 58 27.21 21.45 -6.31
N ARG A 59 27.93 21.55 -7.44
CA ARG A 59 27.61 20.78 -8.66
C ARG A 59 28.23 19.38 -8.73
N ALA A 60 29.17 19.05 -7.86
CA ALA A 60 29.82 17.74 -7.85
C ALA A 60 28.86 16.59 -7.49
N ILE A 61 27.72 16.89 -6.88
CA ILE A 61 26.67 15.90 -6.54
C ILE A 61 25.71 15.57 -7.67
N LEU A 62 25.82 16.23 -8.83
CA LEU A 62 24.94 15.98 -9.99
C LEU A 62 24.84 14.49 -10.37
N PRO A 63 25.94 13.71 -10.38
CA PRO A 63 25.87 12.27 -10.64
C PRO A 63 25.10 11.49 -9.60
N ALA A 64 25.40 11.72 -8.32
CA ALA A 64 24.69 11.06 -7.23
C ALA A 64 23.19 11.39 -7.26
N GLN A 65 22.83 12.66 -7.53
CA GLN A 65 21.44 13.11 -7.61
C GLN A 65 20.68 12.46 -8.77
N ALA A 66 21.30 12.31 -9.95
CA ALA A 66 20.69 11.71 -11.13
C ALA A 66 20.46 10.19 -10.97
N MET A 67 21.45 9.49 -10.41
CA MET A 67 21.37 8.07 -10.13
C MET A 67 20.33 7.78 -9.04
N LEU A 68 20.31 8.58 -7.97
CA LEU A 68 19.36 8.40 -6.88
C LEU A 68 17.93 8.75 -7.29
N ALA A 69 17.73 9.75 -8.15
CA ALA A 69 16.42 10.08 -8.72
C ALA A 69 15.81 8.90 -9.48
N THR A 70 16.58 8.30 -10.39
CA THR A 70 16.11 7.16 -11.19
C THR A 70 15.94 5.89 -10.37
N PHE A 71 16.80 5.69 -9.36
CA PHE A 71 16.63 4.63 -8.36
C PHE A 71 15.31 4.81 -7.58
N ASN A 72 14.95 6.02 -7.16
CA ASN A 72 13.70 6.28 -6.44
C ASN A 72 12.46 5.94 -7.27
N ALA A 73 12.43 6.31 -8.55
CA ALA A 73 11.33 5.99 -9.45
C ALA A 73 11.17 4.46 -9.62
N ALA A 74 12.29 3.76 -9.78
CA ALA A 74 12.30 2.31 -9.91
C ALA A 74 11.90 1.59 -8.61
N LEU A 75 12.40 2.08 -7.47
CA LEU A 75 12.06 1.55 -6.15
C LEU A 75 10.58 1.78 -5.81
N ALA A 76 10.01 2.93 -6.16
CA ALA A 76 8.58 3.19 -6.03
C ALA A 76 7.75 2.14 -6.79
N TRP A 77 8.13 1.82 -8.03
CA TRP A 77 7.50 0.73 -8.78
C TRP A 77 7.60 -0.62 -8.06
N VAL A 78 8.79 -0.99 -7.56
CA VAL A 78 8.97 -2.24 -6.82
C VAL A 78 8.11 -2.29 -5.55
N CYS A 79 8.04 -1.19 -4.79
CA CYS A 79 7.21 -1.09 -3.58
C CYS A 79 5.72 -1.34 -3.85
N PHE A 80 5.18 -0.77 -4.92
CA PHE A 80 3.76 -0.92 -5.22
C PHE A 80 3.42 -2.18 -6.01
N SER A 81 4.32 -2.65 -6.87
CA SER A 81 4.14 -3.93 -7.57
C SER A 81 4.27 -5.13 -6.64
N SER A 82 5.08 -5.05 -5.57
CA SER A 82 5.12 -6.08 -4.54
C SER A 82 3.80 -6.18 -3.76
N LEU A 83 3.09 -5.05 -3.57
CA LEU A 83 1.74 -5.05 -3.01
C LEU A 83 0.69 -5.66 -3.94
N ALA A 84 0.95 -5.70 -5.25
CA ALA A 84 0.05 -6.28 -6.25
C ALA A 84 0.30 -7.78 -6.52
N SER A 85 1.44 -8.32 -6.07
CA SER A 85 1.88 -9.70 -6.33
C SER A 85 1.69 -10.60 -5.11
N ASP A 86 1.08 -11.78 -5.30
CA ASP A 86 0.98 -12.83 -4.26
C ASP A 86 2.26 -13.64 -4.04
N SER A 87 3.24 -13.53 -4.94
CA SER A 87 4.48 -14.29 -4.85
C SER A 87 5.48 -13.58 -3.96
N GLN A 88 6.21 -14.33 -3.13
CA GLN A 88 7.38 -13.79 -2.44
C GLN A 88 8.29 -13.12 -3.47
N PRO A 89 8.66 -11.85 -3.26
CA PRO A 89 9.44 -11.09 -4.23
C PRO A 89 10.77 -11.80 -4.45
N ARG A 90 11.00 -12.24 -5.69
CA ARG A 90 12.29 -12.81 -6.10
C ARG A 90 13.28 -11.66 -6.27
N LEU A 91 14.47 -11.79 -5.68
CA LEU A 91 15.54 -10.79 -5.78
C LEU A 91 16.00 -10.55 -7.23
N GLY A 92 15.89 -11.55 -8.12
CA GLY A 92 16.30 -11.47 -9.52
C GLY A 92 15.56 -10.37 -10.31
N PRO A 93 14.21 -10.40 -10.42
CA PRO A 93 13.42 -9.35 -11.07
C PRO A 93 13.69 -7.94 -10.52
N ILE A 94 13.94 -7.81 -9.21
CA ILE A 94 14.20 -6.51 -8.56
C ILE A 94 15.54 -5.91 -9.02
N ALA A 95 16.55 -6.75 -9.28
CA ALA A 95 17.85 -6.28 -9.75
C ALA A 95 17.78 -5.57 -11.13
N TRP A 96 16.83 -5.93 -12.00
CA TRP A 96 16.61 -5.22 -13.27
C TRP A 96 16.21 -3.75 -13.07
N HIS A 97 15.59 -3.43 -11.93
CA HIS A 97 15.21 -2.06 -11.59
C HIS A 97 16.40 -1.21 -11.09
N LEU A 98 17.59 -1.80 -10.90
CA LEU A 98 18.84 -1.06 -10.68
C LEU A 98 19.47 -0.56 -12.00
N LEU A 99 19.11 -1.15 -13.14
CA LEU A 99 19.69 -0.80 -14.44
C LEU A 99 19.45 0.66 -14.85
N PRO A 100 18.28 1.28 -14.66
CA PRO A 100 18.09 2.70 -14.99
C PRO A 100 19.10 3.61 -14.29
N ALA A 101 19.39 3.37 -13.01
CA ALA A 101 20.37 4.13 -12.26
C ALA A 101 21.80 3.90 -12.76
N LEU A 102 22.13 2.65 -13.12
CA LEU A 102 23.43 2.32 -13.73
C LEU A 102 23.59 2.97 -15.12
N ILE A 103 22.56 2.90 -15.96
CA ILE A 103 22.52 3.52 -17.29
C ILE A 103 22.74 5.02 -17.17
N VAL A 104 22.01 5.69 -16.29
CA VAL A 104 22.21 7.13 -16.04
C VAL A 104 23.63 7.41 -15.54
N GLY A 105 24.16 6.60 -14.63
CA GLY A 105 25.54 6.70 -14.16
C GLY A 105 26.55 6.63 -15.30
N VAL A 106 26.42 5.66 -16.22
CA VAL A 106 27.28 5.53 -17.41
C VAL A 106 27.09 6.71 -18.37
N MET A 107 25.85 7.12 -18.62
CA MET A 107 25.54 8.26 -19.48
C MET A 107 26.14 9.57 -18.95
N MET A 108 26.31 9.73 -17.63
CA MET A 108 26.97 10.92 -17.07
C MET A 108 28.43 11.07 -17.50
N PHE A 109 29.10 9.96 -17.80
CA PHE A 109 30.48 9.95 -18.32
C PHE A 109 30.53 9.94 -19.84
N ALA A 110 29.64 9.19 -20.50
CA ALA A 110 29.68 8.99 -21.95
C ALA A 110 28.88 10.03 -22.75
N TRP A 111 27.75 10.52 -22.22
CA TRP A 111 26.81 11.38 -22.95
C TRP A 111 25.98 12.27 -22.01
N ARG A 112 26.66 13.23 -21.37
CA ARG A 112 26.10 14.09 -20.32
C ARG A 112 24.84 14.86 -20.75
N ASP A 113 24.78 15.31 -22.00
CA ASP A 113 23.65 16.11 -22.51
C ASP A 113 22.35 15.30 -22.61
N ALA A 114 22.43 13.99 -22.84
CA ALA A 114 21.27 13.11 -22.95
C ALA A 114 20.71 12.66 -21.58
N VAL A 115 21.42 12.93 -20.49
CA VAL A 115 21.05 12.47 -19.13
C VAL A 115 19.70 13.03 -18.70
N GLY A 116 19.43 14.32 -18.97
CA GLY A 116 18.16 14.95 -18.62
C GLY A 116 16.97 14.26 -19.30
N THR A 117 17.11 13.98 -20.61
CA THR A 117 16.08 13.26 -21.38
C THR A 117 15.88 11.83 -20.86
N ALA A 118 16.96 11.12 -20.52
CA ALA A 118 16.87 9.77 -19.97
C ALA A 118 16.09 9.75 -18.63
N ILE A 119 16.38 10.68 -17.73
CA ILE A 119 15.67 10.81 -16.45
C ILE A 119 14.17 11.04 -16.69
N ILE A 120 13.81 11.96 -17.60
CA ILE A 120 12.41 12.24 -17.96
C ILE A 120 11.71 10.97 -18.46
N LEU A 121 12.36 10.21 -19.35
CA LEU A 121 11.80 8.96 -19.90
C LEU A 121 11.61 7.89 -18.82
N PHE A 122 12.55 7.73 -17.88
CA PHE A 122 12.40 6.79 -16.78
C PHE A 122 11.28 7.21 -15.82
N PHE A 123 11.18 8.49 -15.49
CA PHE A 123 10.11 9.01 -14.62
C PHE A 123 8.74 8.83 -15.27
N LEU A 124 8.62 9.13 -16.56
CA LEU A 124 7.38 8.93 -17.29
C LEU A 124 7.03 7.44 -17.41
N GLY A 125 8.02 6.58 -17.72
CA GLY A 125 7.84 5.13 -17.80
C GLY A 125 7.33 4.52 -16.50
N TYR A 126 8.01 4.79 -15.38
CA TYR A 126 7.58 4.30 -14.07
C TYR A 126 6.29 4.96 -13.57
N GLY A 127 6.09 6.26 -13.84
CA GLY A 127 4.87 6.97 -13.50
C GLY A 127 3.65 6.40 -14.23
N ILE A 128 3.75 6.18 -15.54
CA ILE A 128 2.70 5.54 -16.35
C ILE A 128 2.50 4.09 -15.89
N ALA A 129 3.56 3.34 -15.59
CA ALA A 129 3.45 1.98 -15.08
C ALA A 129 2.66 1.94 -13.77
N LEU A 130 2.97 2.83 -12.80
CA LEU A 130 2.22 2.95 -11.54
C LEU A 130 0.76 3.34 -11.76
N LEU A 131 0.48 4.28 -12.66
CA LEU A 131 -0.90 4.67 -12.99
C LEU A 131 -1.64 3.55 -13.73
N TRP A 132 -0.95 2.76 -14.55
CA TRP A 132 -1.52 1.57 -15.19
C TRP A 132 -1.80 0.47 -14.18
N LEU A 133 -0.93 0.28 -13.19
CA LEU A 133 -1.20 -0.58 -12.03
C LEU A 133 -2.41 -0.06 -11.23
N ALA A 134 -2.52 1.26 -11.05
CA ALA A 134 -3.67 1.87 -10.40
C ALA A 134 -4.97 1.70 -11.19
N ARG A 135 -4.94 1.57 -12.53
CA ARG A 135 -6.15 1.29 -13.32
C ARG A 135 -6.78 -0.06 -13.00
N GLN A 136 -6.03 -0.99 -12.41
CA GLN A 136 -6.57 -2.27 -11.92
C GLN A 136 -7.47 -2.09 -10.67
N GLY A 137 -7.55 -0.86 -10.16
CA GLY A 137 -8.38 -0.46 -9.04
C GLY A 137 -7.81 -0.89 -7.69
N PRO A 138 -8.48 -0.51 -6.58
CA PRO A 138 -8.09 -0.89 -5.22
C PRO A 138 -7.99 -2.42 -5.03
N ASN A 139 -8.70 -3.18 -5.86
CA ASN A 139 -8.81 -4.64 -5.79
C ASN A 139 -7.63 -5.39 -6.44
N GLY A 140 -6.73 -4.69 -7.16
CA GLY A 140 -5.49 -5.26 -7.70
C GLY A 140 -4.32 -5.29 -6.71
N LEU A 141 -4.46 -4.65 -5.54
CA LEU A 141 -3.47 -4.62 -4.46
C LEU A 141 -3.83 -5.70 -3.43
N VAL A 142 -3.19 -6.86 -3.53
CA VAL A 142 -3.66 -8.12 -2.93
C VAL A 142 -3.42 -8.22 -1.42
N THR A 143 -2.59 -7.35 -0.80
CA THR A 143 -2.06 -7.62 0.54
C THR A 143 -2.50 -6.75 1.73
N SER A 144 -3.21 -5.62 1.59
CA SER A 144 -3.59 -4.84 2.80
C SER A 144 -5.06 -5.03 3.20
N ARG A 145 -5.39 -6.15 3.85
CA ARG A 145 -6.74 -6.46 4.34
C ARG A 145 -7.28 -5.35 5.27
N LEU A 146 -8.40 -4.76 4.85
CA LEU A 146 -9.45 -4.11 5.66
C LEU A 146 -9.12 -2.87 6.51
N ASP A 147 -7.86 -2.49 6.67
CA ASP A 147 -7.47 -1.13 7.04
C ASP A 147 -6.30 -0.70 6.16
N GLY A 148 -6.54 0.25 5.24
CA GLY A 148 -5.47 0.85 4.44
C GLY A 148 -5.46 0.57 2.93
N VAL A 149 -6.32 -0.29 2.37
CA VAL A 149 -6.38 -0.50 0.89
C VAL A 149 -6.58 0.83 0.15
N LEU A 150 -7.53 1.65 0.62
CA LEU A 150 -7.81 2.93 0.00
C LEU A 150 -6.63 3.91 0.17
N ARG A 151 -5.91 3.83 1.30
CA ARG A 151 -4.70 4.64 1.56
C ARG A 151 -3.53 4.20 0.67
N SER A 152 -3.30 2.90 0.51
CA SER A 152 -2.28 2.35 -0.39
C SER A 152 -2.61 2.61 -1.86
N TYR A 153 -3.88 2.54 -2.24
CA TYR A 153 -4.37 2.87 -3.58
C TYR A 153 -4.22 4.36 -3.89
N HIS A 154 -4.64 5.25 -2.98
CA HIS A 154 -4.41 6.68 -3.14
C HIS A 154 -2.92 7.01 -3.12
N SER A 155 -2.11 6.36 -2.27
CA SER A 155 -0.66 6.52 -2.28
C SER A 155 -0.06 6.10 -3.62
N LEU A 156 -0.51 5.00 -4.21
CA LEU A 156 -0.08 4.56 -5.54
C LEU A 156 -0.41 5.60 -6.61
N GLN A 157 -1.64 6.13 -6.63
CA GLN A 157 -2.06 7.17 -7.57
C GLN A 157 -1.25 8.46 -7.37
N ILE A 158 -1.09 8.90 -6.13
CA ILE A 158 -0.33 10.10 -5.76
C ILE A 158 1.13 9.94 -6.21
N THR A 159 1.77 8.80 -5.94
CA THR A 159 3.16 8.55 -6.37
C THR A 159 3.27 8.50 -7.90
N GLY A 160 2.33 7.84 -8.59
CA GLY A 160 2.31 7.80 -10.06
C GLY A 160 2.17 9.19 -10.68
N TRP A 161 1.22 10.00 -10.20
CA TRP A 161 1.05 11.38 -10.64
C TRP A 161 2.22 12.29 -10.26
N ALA A 162 2.83 12.09 -9.10
CA ALA A 162 4.01 12.84 -8.67
C ALA A 162 5.21 12.58 -9.61
N LEU A 163 5.43 11.33 -10.05
CA LEU A 163 6.48 11.02 -11.03
C LEU A 163 6.23 11.69 -12.38
N VAL A 164 4.98 11.66 -12.86
CA VAL A 164 4.60 12.33 -14.12
C VAL A 164 4.77 13.85 -14.00
N ALA A 165 4.31 14.46 -12.91
CA ALA A 165 4.47 15.89 -12.66
C ALA A 165 5.94 16.30 -12.55
N SER A 166 6.78 15.47 -11.93
CA SER A 166 8.23 15.68 -11.87
C SER A 166 8.84 15.63 -13.27
N ALA A 167 8.48 14.66 -14.11
CA ALA A 167 8.95 14.59 -15.50
C ALA A 167 8.56 15.84 -16.31
N LEU A 168 7.34 16.36 -16.12
CA LEU A 168 6.88 17.61 -16.76
C LEU A 168 7.66 18.83 -16.24
N SER A 169 8.01 18.85 -14.96
CA SER A 169 8.81 19.92 -14.37
C SER A 169 10.23 19.92 -14.92
N ASP A 170 10.82 18.74 -15.12
CA ASP A 170 12.14 18.59 -15.75
C ASP A 170 12.13 19.04 -17.22
N VAL A 171 11.05 18.77 -17.97
CA VAL A 171 10.85 19.32 -19.32
C VAL A 171 10.80 20.85 -19.29
N ALA A 172 10.06 21.43 -18.35
CA ALA A 172 9.96 22.88 -18.19
C ALA A 172 11.32 23.52 -17.84
N ILE A 173 12.09 22.87 -16.96
CA ILE A 173 13.46 23.31 -16.60
C ILE A 173 14.39 23.22 -17.82
N GLY A 174 14.32 22.14 -18.60
CA GLY A 174 15.10 22.01 -19.83
C GLY A 174 14.78 23.11 -20.83
N PHE A 175 13.50 23.41 -21.02
CA PHE A 175 13.05 24.51 -21.89
C PHE A 175 13.51 25.89 -21.39
N ASP A 176 13.46 26.12 -20.08
CA ASP A 176 13.94 27.35 -19.45
C ASP A 176 15.45 27.53 -19.61
N GLN A 177 16.24 26.47 -19.50
CA GLN A 177 17.67 26.50 -19.79
C GLN A 177 17.95 26.86 -21.25
N MET A 178 17.18 26.31 -22.20
CA MET A 178 17.36 26.59 -23.62
C MET A 178 16.96 28.02 -24.02
N ARG A 179 15.85 28.55 -23.49
CA ARG A 179 15.33 29.88 -23.89
C ARG A 179 15.82 31.04 -23.01
N ASN A 180 15.91 30.82 -21.69
CA ASN A 180 16.13 31.88 -20.71
C ASN A 180 17.43 31.68 -19.89
N GLY A 181 18.28 30.72 -20.27
CA GLY A 181 19.53 30.44 -19.56
C GLY A 181 19.35 29.92 -18.13
N GLY A 182 18.16 29.39 -17.79
CA GLY A 182 17.89 28.82 -16.47
C GLY A 182 17.41 29.82 -15.42
N ALA A 183 17.04 31.05 -15.82
CA ALA A 183 16.63 32.12 -14.91
C ALA A 183 15.43 31.76 -14.03
N TYR A 184 14.51 30.91 -14.51
CA TYR A 184 13.30 30.52 -13.78
C TYR A 184 13.37 29.11 -13.20
N SER A 185 14.42 28.35 -13.49
CA SER A 185 14.57 26.94 -13.06
C SER A 185 14.47 26.77 -11.55
N GLY A 186 15.06 27.68 -10.77
CA GLY A 186 14.94 27.67 -9.31
C GLY A 186 13.50 27.91 -8.82
N ALA A 187 12.75 28.79 -9.49
CA ALA A 187 11.35 29.07 -9.16
C ALA A 187 10.44 27.88 -9.51
N ILE A 188 10.70 27.19 -10.62
CA ILE A 188 9.98 25.96 -11.01
C ILE A 188 10.16 24.88 -9.93
N VAL A 189 11.40 24.66 -9.47
CA VAL A 189 11.71 23.69 -8.40
C VAL A 189 11.04 24.10 -7.08
N ALA A 190 11.07 25.38 -6.72
CA ALA A 190 10.43 25.89 -5.51
C ALA A 190 8.90 25.67 -5.56
N ALA A 191 8.25 25.98 -6.68
CA ALA A 191 6.82 25.76 -6.87
C ALA A 191 6.45 24.27 -6.75
N GLY A 192 7.23 23.38 -7.36
CA GLY A 192 7.05 21.94 -7.22
C GLY A 192 7.16 21.45 -5.77
N ASN A 193 8.15 21.95 -5.02
CA ASN A 193 8.33 21.60 -3.60
C ASN A 193 7.18 22.12 -2.73
N VAL A 194 6.68 23.34 -2.97
CA VAL A 194 5.51 23.88 -2.27
C VAL A 194 4.27 23.02 -2.52
N LEU A 195 4.04 22.63 -3.78
CA LEU A 195 2.93 21.74 -4.12
C LEU A 195 3.07 20.38 -3.42
N ALA A 196 4.27 19.81 -3.40
CA ALA A 196 4.55 18.55 -2.70
C ALA A 196 4.28 18.68 -1.19
N LEU A 197 4.70 19.79 -0.56
CA LEU A 197 4.43 20.06 0.86
C LEU A 197 2.93 20.24 1.13
N LEU A 198 2.18 20.88 0.24
CA LEU A 198 0.73 21.01 0.36
C LEU A 198 0.04 19.63 0.25
N ILE A 199 0.46 18.79 -0.69
CA ILE A 199 -0.04 17.42 -0.83
C ILE A 199 0.29 16.60 0.42
N LEU A 200 1.53 16.67 0.91
CA LEU A 200 1.96 15.96 2.11
C LEU A 200 1.21 16.46 3.36
N GLY A 201 1.02 17.77 3.48
CA GLY A 201 0.30 18.41 4.57
C GLY A 201 -1.19 18.09 4.58
N THR A 202 -1.84 18.08 3.42
CA THR A 202 -3.25 17.67 3.29
C THR A 202 -3.41 16.16 3.54
N ALA A 203 -2.52 15.32 3.00
CA ALA A 203 -2.51 13.89 3.28
C ALA A 203 -2.29 13.59 4.77
N ALA A 204 -1.36 14.32 5.41
CA ALA A 204 -1.12 14.22 6.84
C ALA A 204 -2.32 14.72 7.66
N SER A 205 -2.97 15.82 7.25
CA SER A 205 -4.16 16.35 7.91
C SER A 205 -5.34 15.38 7.82
N ILE A 206 -5.60 14.80 6.64
CA ILE A 206 -6.63 13.77 6.44
C ILE A 206 -6.30 12.53 7.27
N ALA A 207 -5.04 12.08 7.26
CA ALA A 207 -4.60 10.99 8.11
C ALA A 207 -4.80 11.32 9.60
N SER A 208 -4.59 12.57 10.02
CA SER A 208 -4.85 13.04 11.38
C SER A 208 -6.35 13.10 11.71
N PHE A 209 -7.24 13.34 10.74
CA PHE A 209 -8.70 13.26 10.95
C PHE A 209 -9.19 11.82 11.15
N ASP A 210 -8.68 10.87 10.37
CA ASP A 210 -8.90 9.44 10.65
C ASP A 210 -8.30 9.05 12.02
N THR A 211 -7.11 9.58 12.31
CA THR A 211 -6.45 9.40 13.61
C THR A 211 -7.18 10.17 14.73
N SER A 212 -8.03 11.16 14.49
CA SER A 212 -8.77 11.86 15.55
C SER A 212 -9.81 10.95 16.21
N THR A 213 -10.24 9.91 15.51
CA THR A 213 -11.03 8.80 16.07
C THR A 213 -10.16 7.85 16.89
N ASP A 214 -8.83 7.89 16.72
CA ASP A 214 -7.83 7.07 17.42
C ASP A 214 -7.00 7.83 18.48
N CYS A 215 -6.89 9.16 18.43
CA CYS A 215 -5.92 9.96 19.20
C CYS A 215 -6.46 10.53 20.52
N GLU A 216 -7.77 10.53 20.77
CA GLU A 216 -8.28 10.71 22.14
C GLU A 216 -8.12 9.44 23.01
N ARG A 217 -7.49 8.37 22.50
CA ARG A 217 -7.53 7.05 23.15
C ARG A 217 -6.16 6.38 23.30
N GLN A 218 -5.14 7.17 23.64
CA GLN A 218 -3.79 6.68 23.99
C GLN A 218 -3.32 7.02 25.42
N GLU A 219 -4.22 7.45 26.31
CA GLU A 219 -3.99 7.29 27.75
C GLU A 219 -4.86 6.14 28.28
N THR A 220 -4.19 5.17 28.90
CA THR A 220 -4.65 3.88 29.43
C THR A 220 -4.68 2.69 28.46
N THR A 221 -3.48 2.20 28.14
CA THR A 221 -3.26 0.75 28.02
C THR A 221 -3.03 0.19 29.43
N PRO A 222 -3.92 -0.64 30.00
CA PRO A 222 -3.49 -1.65 30.94
C PRO A 222 -2.99 -2.87 30.17
N SER A 223 -1.92 -3.45 30.70
CA SER A 223 -1.31 -4.74 30.38
C SER A 223 -2.29 -5.86 29.99
N PRO A 224 -1.85 -6.90 29.24
CA PRO A 224 -2.60 -8.13 28.97
C PRO A 224 -2.94 -8.89 30.25
N GLN A 225 -4.06 -8.51 30.88
CA GLN A 225 -4.80 -9.36 31.79
C GLN A 225 -6.20 -9.55 31.22
N GLU A 226 -6.49 -10.81 30.92
CA GLU A 226 -7.80 -11.44 30.75
C GLU A 226 -8.97 -10.54 31.19
N ARG A 227 -9.60 -9.86 30.23
CA ARG A 227 -11.02 -9.54 30.37
C ARG A 227 -11.76 -10.61 29.58
N ALA A 228 -12.39 -11.53 30.29
CA ALA A 228 -13.33 -12.49 29.72
C ALA A 228 -14.33 -11.74 28.82
N ALA A 229 -14.77 -12.37 27.74
CA ALA A 229 -15.81 -11.81 26.87
C ALA A 229 -17.01 -11.41 27.73
N THR A 230 -17.42 -10.14 27.65
CA THR A 230 -18.58 -9.64 28.38
C THR A 230 -19.88 -10.01 27.65
N GLU A 231 -21.01 -9.98 28.37
CA GLU A 231 -22.33 -10.14 27.73
C GLU A 231 -22.55 -9.08 26.63
N GLU A 232 -22.06 -7.86 26.83
CA GLU A 232 -22.09 -6.80 25.81
C GLU A 232 -21.26 -7.14 24.56
N ASP A 233 -20.09 -7.77 24.72
CA ASP A 233 -19.28 -8.22 23.57
C ASP A 233 -20.05 -9.30 22.78
N ALA A 234 -20.77 -10.19 23.47
CA ALA A 234 -21.62 -11.20 22.84
C ALA A 234 -22.81 -10.58 22.09
N GLU A 235 -23.45 -9.55 22.66
CA GLU A 235 -24.51 -8.79 21.97
C GLU A 235 -24.02 -8.15 20.67
N VAL A 236 -22.84 -7.53 20.70
CA VAL A 236 -22.24 -6.91 19.52
C VAL A 236 -21.94 -7.95 18.45
N VAL A 237 -21.33 -9.09 18.82
CA VAL A 237 -21.05 -10.18 17.86
C VAL A 237 -22.34 -10.80 17.32
N ASN A 238 -23.37 -10.97 18.15
CA ASN A 238 -24.68 -11.46 17.71
C ASN A 238 -25.33 -10.50 16.70
N ALA A 239 -25.25 -9.19 16.93
CA ALA A 239 -25.74 -8.19 15.99
C ALA A 239 -24.98 -8.22 14.65
N VAL A 240 -23.66 -8.40 14.69
CA VAL A 240 -22.84 -8.61 13.48
C VAL A 240 -23.26 -9.90 12.76
N GLN A 241 -23.44 -11.01 13.48
CA GLN A 241 -23.85 -12.29 12.93
C GLN A 241 -25.24 -12.21 12.27
N GLU A 242 -26.20 -11.55 12.92
CA GLU A 242 -27.52 -11.29 12.31
C GLU A 242 -27.39 -10.52 11.01
N LEU A 243 -26.54 -9.49 10.97
CA LEU A 243 -26.31 -8.68 9.78
C LEU A 243 -25.68 -9.51 8.65
N MET A 244 -24.75 -10.41 8.98
CA MET A 244 -24.12 -11.33 8.02
C MET A 244 -25.14 -12.33 7.45
N ARG A 245 -25.94 -12.98 8.30
CA ARG A 245 -26.87 -14.04 7.89
C ARG A 245 -28.13 -13.48 7.22
N LYS A 246 -28.83 -12.52 7.83
CA LYS A 246 -30.12 -12.02 7.32
C LYS A 246 -29.99 -11.22 6.03
N LYS A 247 -28.90 -10.47 5.86
CA LYS A 247 -28.69 -9.60 4.68
C LYS A 247 -27.64 -10.12 3.72
N ALA A 248 -27.15 -11.35 3.92
CA ALA A 248 -26.04 -11.93 3.16
C ALA A 248 -24.88 -10.93 2.98
N LEU A 249 -24.58 -10.13 4.01
CA LEU A 249 -23.71 -8.96 3.85
C LEU A 249 -22.29 -9.37 3.46
N TYR A 250 -21.89 -10.60 3.76
CA TYR A 250 -20.62 -11.17 3.30
C TYR A 250 -20.48 -11.21 1.76
N LYS A 251 -21.57 -11.20 0.99
CA LYS A 251 -21.54 -11.12 -0.49
C LYS A 251 -21.26 -9.70 -1.02
N ASP A 252 -21.40 -8.67 -0.18
CA ASP A 252 -21.07 -7.30 -0.54
C ASP A 252 -19.55 -7.16 -0.74
N LEU A 253 -19.16 -6.89 -1.99
CA LEU A 253 -17.76 -6.76 -2.38
C LEU A 253 -17.09 -5.53 -1.77
N GLU A 254 -17.87 -4.52 -1.37
CA GLU A 254 -17.37 -3.29 -0.75
C GLU A 254 -17.43 -3.34 0.80
N LEU A 255 -17.74 -4.50 1.37
CA LEU A 255 -17.87 -4.65 2.82
C LEU A 255 -16.55 -4.35 3.54
N ASN A 256 -16.60 -3.39 4.46
CA ASN A 256 -15.51 -3.07 5.38
C ASN A 256 -16.04 -2.84 6.81
N LEU A 257 -15.13 -2.79 7.79
CA LEU A 257 -15.46 -2.63 9.20
C LEU A 257 -16.30 -1.35 9.44
N SER A 258 -15.94 -0.24 8.79
CA SER A 258 -16.68 1.02 8.90
C SER A 258 -18.12 0.92 8.39
N ARG A 259 -18.37 0.14 7.34
CA ARG A 259 -19.74 -0.14 6.85
C ARG A 259 -20.54 -1.01 7.82
N ILE A 260 -19.90 -2.00 8.45
CA ILE A 260 -20.53 -2.83 9.49
C ILE A 260 -20.91 -1.95 10.68
N ALA A 261 -19.96 -1.13 11.15
CA ALA A 261 -20.15 -0.15 12.21
C ALA A 261 -21.32 0.79 11.93
N ARG A 262 -21.35 1.40 10.75
CA ARG A 262 -22.42 2.31 10.33
C ARG A 262 -23.79 1.63 10.25
N LYS A 263 -23.85 0.37 9.79
CA LYS A 263 -25.11 -0.39 9.71
C LYS A 263 -25.64 -0.80 11.07
N LEU A 264 -24.76 -1.01 12.05
CA LEU A 264 -25.13 -1.40 13.42
C LEU A 264 -25.28 -0.21 14.37
N GLY A 265 -24.80 0.99 14.00
CA GLY A 265 -24.73 2.12 14.91
C GLY A 265 -23.71 1.91 16.05
N VAL A 266 -22.76 1.00 15.87
CA VAL A 266 -21.77 0.61 16.88
C VAL A 266 -20.37 1.03 16.41
N PRO A 267 -19.51 1.60 17.28
CA PRO A 267 -18.15 1.95 16.89
C PRO A 267 -17.34 0.75 16.37
N ALA A 268 -16.60 0.95 15.27
CA ALA A 268 -15.75 -0.05 14.62
C ALA A 268 -14.82 -0.80 15.60
N ARG A 269 -14.19 -0.05 16.53
CA ARG A 269 -13.30 -0.62 17.55
C ARG A 269 -14.02 -1.57 18.51
N ARG A 270 -15.28 -1.28 18.89
CA ARG A 270 -16.07 -2.17 19.76
C ARG A 270 -16.36 -3.49 19.05
N ILE A 271 -16.71 -3.43 17.77
CA ILE A 271 -16.91 -4.62 16.93
C ILE A 271 -15.61 -5.44 16.81
N SER A 272 -14.49 -4.79 16.50
CA SER A 272 -13.20 -5.48 16.37
C SER A 272 -12.77 -6.14 17.67
N ASN A 273 -12.88 -5.43 18.80
CA ASN A 273 -12.52 -5.96 20.11
C ASN A 273 -13.41 -7.13 20.52
N ALA A 274 -14.73 -7.01 20.31
CA ALA A 274 -15.68 -8.07 20.64
C ALA A 274 -15.41 -9.35 19.82
N ILE A 275 -15.21 -9.21 18.50
CA ILE A 275 -14.86 -10.33 17.62
C ILE A 275 -13.51 -10.96 18.02
N ASN A 276 -12.49 -10.14 18.31
CA ASN A 276 -11.18 -10.66 18.69
C ASN A 276 -11.22 -11.39 20.04
N ARG A 277 -11.94 -10.86 21.04
CA ARG A 277 -12.09 -11.50 22.36
C ARG A 277 -12.86 -12.81 22.31
N ILE A 278 -13.94 -12.87 21.51
CA ILE A 278 -14.81 -14.05 21.45
C ILE A 278 -14.24 -15.12 20.52
N HIS A 279 -13.72 -14.72 19.35
CA HIS A 279 -13.31 -15.67 18.31
C HIS A 279 -11.81 -15.78 18.12
N GLY A 280 -11.00 -14.92 18.74
CA GLY A 280 -9.53 -14.93 18.59
C GLY A 280 -9.04 -14.55 17.19
N ILE A 281 -9.92 -14.04 16.31
CA ILE A 281 -9.62 -13.74 14.92
C ILE A 281 -9.93 -12.28 14.57
N SER A 282 -9.37 -11.81 13.47
CA SER A 282 -9.70 -10.49 12.91
C SER A 282 -11.11 -10.45 12.32
N VAL A 283 -11.70 -9.26 12.22
CA VAL A 283 -13.00 -9.06 11.55
C VAL A 283 -12.95 -9.53 10.09
N SER A 284 -11.80 -9.39 9.42
CA SER A 284 -11.59 -9.92 8.06
C SER A 284 -11.77 -11.42 7.99
N GLN A 285 -11.09 -12.15 8.87
CA GLN A 285 -11.19 -13.61 8.95
C GLN A 285 -12.60 -14.04 9.33
N TYR A 286 -13.24 -13.30 10.26
CA TYR A 286 -14.62 -13.54 10.65
C TYR A 286 -15.57 -13.47 9.44
N VAL A 287 -15.50 -12.41 8.62
CA VAL A 287 -16.30 -12.28 7.39
C VAL A 287 -15.94 -13.37 6.37
N ASN A 288 -14.64 -13.65 6.18
CA ASN A 288 -14.20 -14.65 5.21
C ASN A 288 -14.66 -16.06 5.59
N ASN A 289 -14.84 -16.38 6.88
CA ASN A 289 -15.44 -17.66 7.29
C ASN A 289 -16.83 -17.85 6.67
N TYR A 290 -17.70 -16.83 6.74
CA TYR A 290 -19.02 -16.88 6.10
C TYR A 290 -18.93 -17.03 4.57
N ARG A 291 -17.96 -16.37 3.94
CA ARG A 291 -17.72 -16.51 2.51
C ARG A 291 -17.26 -17.93 2.15
N VAL A 292 -16.36 -18.52 2.94
CA VAL A 292 -15.93 -19.91 2.73
C VAL A 292 -17.08 -20.89 2.95
N GLU A 293 -17.92 -20.69 3.96
CA GLU A 293 -19.11 -21.51 4.19
C GLU A 293 -20.05 -21.49 2.97
N GLU A 294 -20.32 -20.32 2.41
CA GLU A 294 -21.11 -20.20 1.19
C GLU A 294 -20.42 -20.85 -0.01
N ALA A 295 -19.11 -20.70 -0.15
CA ALA A 295 -18.35 -21.38 -1.19
C ALA A 295 -18.44 -22.91 -1.06
N CYS A 296 -18.28 -23.46 0.14
CA CYS A 296 -18.46 -24.90 0.39
C CYS A 296 -19.86 -25.37 -0.03
N ARG A 297 -20.91 -24.59 0.30
CA ARG A 297 -22.28 -24.89 -0.14
C ARG A 297 -22.37 -24.94 -1.67
N LEU A 298 -21.88 -23.91 -2.35
CA LEU A 298 -21.89 -23.84 -3.81
C LEU A 298 -21.08 -24.97 -4.46
N LEU A 299 -19.89 -25.31 -3.93
CA LEU A 299 -19.05 -26.41 -4.43
C LEU A 299 -19.76 -27.78 -4.34
N LEU A 300 -20.68 -27.96 -3.39
CA LEU A 300 -21.47 -29.19 -3.23
C LEU A 300 -22.72 -29.20 -4.11
N THR A 301 -23.40 -28.05 -4.22
CA THR A 301 -24.70 -27.97 -4.91
C THR A 301 -24.59 -27.71 -6.41
N THR A 302 -23.42 -27.27 -6.91
CA THR A 302 -23.21 -26.93 -8.32
C THR A 302 -21.94 -27.56 -8.89
N ASP A 303 -21.88 -27.64 -10.23
CA ASP A 303 -20.69 -28.04 -11.00
C ASP A 303 -19.89 -26.85 -11.54
N GLU A 304 -20.17 -25.65 -11.04
CA GLU A 304 -19.55 -24.43 -11.54
C GLU A 304 -18.02 -24.44 -11.37
N ALA A 305 -17.32 -23.66 -12.20
CA ALA A 305 -15.89 -23.48 -12.04
C ALA A 305 -15.58 -22.89 -10.66
N ILE A 306 -14.51 -23.37 -9.99
CA ILE A 306 -14.06 -22.88 -8.68
C ILE A 306 -13.94 -21.34 -8.63
N THR A 307 -13.55 -20.76 -9.77
CA THR A 307 -13.45 -19.31 -9.95
C THR A 307 -14.79 -18.60 -9.80
N GLN A 308 -15.84 -19.14 -10.42
CA GLN A 308 -17.18 -18.60 -10.36
C GLN A 308 -17.72 -18.67 -8.93
N VAL A 309 -17.55 -19.83 -8.29
CA VAL A 309 -17.93 -20.04 -6.89
C VAL A 309 -17.23 -19.05 -5.95
N ALA A 310 -15.96 -18.75 -6.17
CA ALA A 310 -15.24 -17.75 -5.38
C ALA A 310 -15.92 -16.37 -5.46
N PHE A 311 -16.26 -15.91 -6.67
CA PHE A 311 -16.91 -14.62 -6.87
C PHE A 311 -18.31 -14.57 -6.28
N GLU A 312 -19.10 -15.64 -6.46
CA GLU A 312 -20.47 -15.72 -5.91
C GLU A 312 -20.51 -15.81 -4.38
N ALA A 313 -19.47 -16.39 -3.79
CA ALA A 313 -19.25 -16.40 -2.35
C ALA A 313 -18.81 -15.03 -1.79
N GLY A 314 -18.58 -14.02 -2.65
CA GLY A 314 -18.19 -12.68 -2.26
C GLY A 314 -16.67 -12.46 -2.18
N PHE A 315 -15.85 -13.37 -2.71
CA PHE A 315 -14.42 -13.13 -2.85
C PHE A 315 -14.12 -12.34 -4.11
N LEU A 316 -13.31 -11.29 -3.98
CA LEU A 316 -12.86 -10.47 -5.11
C LEU A 316 -11.74 -11.10 -5.94
N THR A 317 -10.96 -12.03 -5.36
CA THR A 317 -9.80 -12.64 -6.03
C THR A 317 -9.68 -14.13 -5.69
N LYS A 318 -9.22 -14.93 -6.66
CA LYS A 318 -8.99 -16.38 -6.49
C LYS A 318 -7.97 -16.70 -5.40
N SER A 319 -6.95 -15.86 -5.23
CA SER A 319 -5.90 -16.12 -4.25
C SER A 319 -6.39 -15.93 -2.82
N ASN A 320 -7.11 -14.83 -2.55
CA ASN A 320 -7.71 -14.64 -1.23
C ASN A 320 -8.69 -15.77 -0.91
N PHE A 321 -9.49 -16.17 -1.90
CA PHE A 321 -10.34 -17.34 -1.79
C PHE A 321 -9.54 -18.60 -1.44
N ASN A 322 -8.55 -19.00 -2.25
CA ASN A 322 -7.77 -20.22 -2.01
C ASN A 322 -7.09 -20.23 -0.63
N ARG A 323 -6.51 -19.10 -0.22
CA ARG A 323 -5.84 -18.97 1.09
C ARG A 323 -6.81 -19.10 2.24
N GLU A 324 -7.93 -18.40 2.20
CA GLU A 324 -8.93 -18.47 3.28
C GLU A 324 -9.67 -19.81 3.26
N PHE A 325 -9.95 -20.36 2.09
CA PHE A 325 -10.53 -21.68 1.93
C PHE A 325 -9.60 -22.75 2.53
N LEU A 326 -8.30 -22.70 2.23
CA LEU A 326 -7.30 -23.58 2.84
C LEU A 326 -7.20 -23.39 4.35
N ARG A 327 -7.22 -22.13 4.83
CA ARG A 327 -7.17 -21.83 6.27
C ARG A 327 -8.36 -22.42 7.03
N VAL A 328 -9.56 -22.34 6.45
CA VAL A 328 -10.82 -22.76 7.09
C VAL A 328 -11.05 -24.26 6.93
N THR A 329 -10.77 -24.82 5.76
CA THR A 329 -11.10 -26.23 5.43
C THR A 329 -9.90 -27.18 5.53
N GLY A 330 -8.69 -26.65 5.63
CA GLY A 330 -7.44 -27.43 5.57
C GLY A 330 -7.09 -27.97 4.18
N LYS A 331 -7.89 -27.69 3.14
CA LYS A 331 -7.68 -28.23 1.78
C LYS A 331 -7.86 -27.17 0.70
N SER A 332 -7.36 -27.44 -0.50
CA SER A 332 -7.66 -26.60 -1.67
C SER A 332 -9.11 -26.81 -2.11
N PRO A 333 -9.77 -25.82 -2.74
CA PRO A 333 -11.16 -25.94 -3.19
C PRO A 333 -11.42 -27.13 -4.13
N SER A 334 -10.46 -27.44 -5.02
CA SER A 334 -10.55 -28.58 -5.93
C SER A 334 -10.50 -29.91 -5.18
N SER A 335 -9.50 -30.08 -4.32
CA SER A 335 -9.34 -31.29 -3.50
C SER A 335 -10.51 -31.49 -2.54
N TRP A 336 -11.01 -30.39 -1.96
CA TRP A 336 -12.18 -30.41 -1.09
C TRP A 336 -13.42 -30.88 -1.85
N ARG A 337 -13.71 -30.33 -3.04
CA ARG A 337 -14.85 -30.75 -3.87
C ARG A 337 -14.75 -32.23 -4.26
N GLU A 338 -13.58 -32.69 -4.67
CA GLU A 338 -13.37 -34.09 -5.06
C GLU A 338 -13.61 -35.03 -3.89
N GLN A 339 -13.08 -34.72 -2.72
CA GLN A 339 -13.27 -35.56 -1.53
C GLN A 339 -14.74 -35.68 -1.11
N GLN A 340 -15.50 -34.58 -1.17
CA GLN A 340 -16.92 -34.61 -0.79
C GLN A 340 -17.81 -35.32 -1.82
N ARG A 341 -17.30 -35.55 -3.04
CA ARG A 341 -18.01 -36.28 -4.11
C ARG A 341 -17.69 -37.77 -4.14
N ILE A 342 -16.66 -38.23 -3.43
CA ILE A 342 -16.35 -39.65 -3.30
C ILE A 342 -17.18 -40.17 -2.11
N PRO A 343 -18.24 -40.97 -2.32
CA PRO A 343 -19.00 -41.54 -1.22
C PRO A 343 -18.11 -42.53 -0.44
N ASP A 344 -18.32 -42.59 0.88
CA ASP A 344 -17.63 -43.48 1.82
C ASP A 344 -17.47 -44.91 1.29
N LEU A 345 -16.24 -45.27 0.89
CA LEU A 345 -15.79 -46.66 0.77
C LEU A 345 -15.13 -47.15 2.07
N ARG A 346 -15.28 -46.42 3.17
CA ARG A 346 -14.60 -46.71 4.45
C ARG A 346 -15.45 -47.48 5.47
N GLU A 347 -16.71 -47.80 5.17
CA GLU A 347 -17.56 -48.65 6.04
C GLU A 347 -17.69 -50.12 5.57
N ALA A 348 -16.88 -50.59 4.61
CA ALA A 348 -16.93 -51.97 4.09
C ALA A 348 -15.63 -52.78 4.28
N ALA A 349 -14.99 -52.67 5.45
CA ALA A 349 -13.86 -53.53 5.83
C ALA A 349 -14.02 -54.10 7.24
#